data_AF-A0A1F5X4U2-F1
#
_entry.id   AF-A0A1F5X4U2-F1
#
_cell.length_a   1.000
_cell.length_b   1.000
_cell.length_c   1.000
_cell.angle_alpha   90.00
_cell.angle_beta   90.00
_cell.angle_gamma   90.00
#
_symmetry.space_group_name_H-M   'P 1'
#
loop_
_entity.id
_entity.type
_entity.pdbx_description
1 polymer ?
#
loop_
_entity_poly.entity_id
_entity_poly.type
_entity_poly.pdbx_seq_one_letter_code
_entity_poly.pdbx_strand_id
1 'polypeptide(L)'
;MEKNSLWGLLLVGAIVGYMLGYHFGIGNQSLKYGDTGFPKNCRALISDNLSGFALGKYTAEEALYSIDRNCGPGGYIWNER
;
A
#
# COMPACT_ATOMS: atom_id res chain seq x y z
N MET A 1 7.84 -38.87 -12.12
CA MET A 1 7.46 -38.12 -10.90
C MET A 1 6.19 -38.72 -10.35
N GLU A 2 6.19 -39.06 -9.06
CA GLU A 2 5.02 -39.56 -8.35
C GLU A 2 3.97 -38.44 -8.23
N LYS A 3 2.67 -38.72 -8.36
CA LYS A 3 1.59 -37.70 -8.32
C LYS A 3 1.68 -36.80 -7.07
N ASN A 4 2.10 -37.37 -5.94
CA ASN A 4 2.26 -36.66 -4.67
C ASN A 4 3.37 -35.59 -4.73
N SER A 5 4.42 -35.83 -5.52
CA SER A 5 5.51 -34.87 -5.76
C SER A 5 5.06 -33.71 -6.64
N LEU A 6 4.14 -33.92 -7.58
CA LEU A 6 3.60 -32.85 -8.44
C LEU A 6 2.69 -31.91 -7.64
N TRP A 7 1.82 -32.47 -6.78
CA TRP A 7 0.97 -31.68 -5.88
C TRP A 7 1.78 -30.85 -4.90
N GLY A 8 2.85 -31.42 -4.32
CA GLY A 8 3.75 -30.68 -3.45
C GLY A 8 4.38 -29.46 -4.13
N LEU A 9 4.84 -29.60 -5.37
CA LEU A 9 5.42 -28.49 -6.15
C LEU A 9 4.40 -27.40 -6.47
N LEU A 10 3.17 -27.77 -6.82
CA LEU A 10 2.09 -26.81 -7.09
C LEU A 10 1.71 -26.01 -5.83
N LEU A 11 1.66 -26.67 -4.68
CA LEU A 11 1.32 -26.05 -3.41
C LEU A 11 2.40 -25.07 -2.96
N VAL A 12 3.68 -25.45 -3.09
CA VAL A 12 4.81 -24.56 -2.84
C VAL A 12 4.79 -23.37 -3.79
N GLY A 13 4.53 -23.60 -5.08
CA GLY A 13 4.40 -22.53 -6.08
C GLY A 13 3.30 -21.52 -5.73
N ALA A 14 2.13 -22.00 -5.30
CA ALA A 14 1.02 -21.15 -4.86
C ALA A 14 1.37 -20.32 -3.61
N ILE A 15 2.02 -20.92 -2.61
CA ILE A 15 2.45 -20.21 -1.40
C ILE A 15 3.47 -19.12 -1.73
N VAL A 16 4.48 -19.45 -2.55
CA VAL A 16 5.49 -18.47 -2.97
C VAL A 16 4.85 -17.34 -3.78
N GLY A 17 3.96 -17.66 -4.73
CA GLY A 17 3.23 -16.65 -5.51
C GLY A 17 2.39 -15.71 -4.63
N TYR A 18 1.68 -16.26 -3.63
CA TYR A 18 0.94 -15.47 -2.65
C TYR A 18 1.84 -14.56 -1.82
N MET A 19 2.94 -15.12 -1.27
CA MET A 19 3.90 -14.36 -0.47
C MET A 19 4.54 -13.23 -1.28
N LEU A 20 4.93 -13.49 -2.52
CA LEU A 20 5.49 -12.48 -3.42
C LEU A 20 4.46 -11.38 -3.73
N GLY A 21 3.22 -11.73 -4.06
CA GLY A 21 2.16 -10.73 -4.29
C GLY A 21 1.85 -9.88 -3.06
N TYR A 22 1.87 -10.49 -1.88
CA TYR A 22 1.62 -9.78 -0.62
C TYR A 22 2.77 -8.84 -0.22
N HIS A 23 4.02 -9.27 -0.40
CA HIS A 23 5.18 -8.47 -0.03
C HIS A 23 5.57 -7.40 -1.07
N PHE A 24 5.48 -7.73 -2.36
CA PHE A 24 5.95 -6.87 -3.45
C PHE A 24 4.83 -6.09 -4.16
N GLY A 25 3.57 -6.34 -3.86
CA GLY A 25 2.49 -5.46 -4.31
C GLY A 25 2.67 -4.04 -3.73
N ILE A 26 2.30 -3.02 -4.51
CA ILE A 26 2.21 -1.59 -4.12
C ILE A 26 1.03 -1.42 -3.13
N GLY A 27 1.13 -2.16 -2.03
CA GLY A 27 0.01 -2.63 -1.24
C GLY A 27 -0.63 -1.54 -0.41
N ASN A 28 -1.96 -1.47 -0.49
CA ASN A 28 -2.83 -0.65 0.36
C ASN A 28 -3.54 -1.49 1.45
N GLN A 29 -3.06 -2.70 1.75
CA GLN A 29 -3.68 -3.60 2.74
C GLN A 29 -3.35 -3.21 4.19
N SER A 30 -2.23 -2.53 4.42
CA SER A 30 -1.79 -2.02 5.72
C SER A 30 -1.30 -0.58 5.60
N LEU A 31 -1.13 0.12 6.72
CA LEU A 31 -0.42 1.40 6.74
C LEU A 31 1.08 1.13 6.51
N LYS A 32 1.71 1.86 5.58
CA LYS A 32 3.16 1.79 5.35
C LYS A 32 3.75 3.20 5.46
N TYR A 33 4.80 3.34 6.27
CA TYR A 33 5.50 4.61 6.48
C TYR A 33 7.01 4.41 6.26
N GLY A 34 7.70 5.48 5.86
CA GLY A 34 9.15 5.53 5.80
C GLY A 34 9.80 5.82 7.14
N ASP A 35 11.13 5.78 7.17
CA ASP A 35 11.91 6.06 8.38
C ASP A 35 11.74 7.52 8.85
N THR A 36 11.38 8.41 7.92
CA THR A 36 11.00 9.81 8.17
C THR A 36 9.60 9.96 8.78
N GLY A 37 8.83 8.87 8.87
CA GLY A 37 7.41 8.90 9.23
C GLY A 37 6.48 9.28 8.07
N PHE A 38 6.99 9.47 6.86
CA PHE A 38 6.16 9.85 5.72
C PHE A 38 5.40 8.66 5.10
N PRO A 39 4.14 8.86 4.65
CA PRO A 39 3.35 7.80 4.02
C PRO A 39 4.02 7.20 2.78
N LYS A 40 4.21 5.88 2.81
CA LYS A 40 4.74 5.05 1.71
C LYS A 40 3.66 4.22 1.02
N ASN A 41 2.38 4.57 1.19
CA ASN A 41 1.26 4.07 0.38
C ASN A 41 0.03 4.97 0.54
N CYS A 42 -0.95 4.77 -0.34
CA CYS A 42 -2.18 5.56 -0.32
C CYS A 42 -3.02 5.32 0.94
N ARG A 43 -2.96 4.10 1.51
CA ARG A 43 -3.64 3.83 2.78
C ARG A 43 -3.11 4.70 3.93
N ALA A 44 -1.80 4.84 4.06
CA ALA A 44 -1.19 5.70 5.06
C ALA A 44 -1.51 7.18 4.80
N LEU A 45 -1.37 7.62 3.54
CA LEU A 45 -1.62 9.02 3.18
C LEU A 45 -3.08 9.43 3.46
N ILE A 46 -4.04 8.61 3.05
CA ILE A 46 -5.47 8.88 3.27
C ILE A 46 -5.77 8.88 4.77
N SER A 47 -5.22 7.93 5.53
CA SER A 47 -5.40 7.85 6.99
C SER A 47 -4.91 9.11 7.71
N ASP A 48 -3.74 9.64 7.31
CA ASP A 48 -3.17 10.85 7.90
C ASP A 48 -4.00 12.09 7.56
N ASN A 49 -4.46 12.21 6.31
CA ASN A 49 -5.32 13.34 5.89
C ASN A 49 -6.68 13.30 6.58
N LEU A 50 -7.31 12.13 6.71
CA LEU A 50 -8.57 11.97 7.46
C LEU A 50 -8.41 12.35 8.93
N SER A 51 -7.33 11.88 9.56
CA SER A 51 -7.02 12.22 10.96
C SER A 51 -6.74 13.71 11.13
N GLY A 52 -5.99 14.31 10.20
CA GLY A 52 -5.71 15.74 10.19
C GLY A 52 -6.97 16.59 10.05
N PHE A 53 -7.86 16.21 9.13
CA PHE A 53 -9.17 16.86 8.97
C PHE A 53 -10.03 16.74 10.24
N ALA A 54 -10.15 15.54 10.81
CA ALA A 54 -10.92 15.31 12.02
C ALA A 54 -10.41 16.11 13.23
N LEU A 55 -9.11 16.40 13.27
CA LEU A 55 -8.47 17.23 14.30
C LEU A 55 -8.47 18.74 13.95
N GLY A 56 -9.07 19.15 12.84
CA GLY A 56 -9.09 20.54 12.38
C GLY A 56 -7.72 21.08 11.92
N LYS A 57 -6.75 20.20 11.64
CA LYS A 57 -5.42 20.59 11.13
C LYS A 57 -5.45 20.99 9.65
N TYR A 58 -6.38 20.42 8.89
CA TYR A 58 -6.56 20.66 7.46
C TYR A 58 -8.02 20.94 7.15
N THR A 59 -8.28 21.75 6.13
CA THR A 59 -9.62 21.81 5.51
C THR A 59 -9.88 20.56 4.68
N ALA A 60 -11.14 20.37 4.28
CA ALA A 60 -11.50 19.27 3.37
C ALA A 60 -10.76 19.40 2.03
N GLU A 61 -10.64 20.63 1.50
CA GLU A 61 -9.95 20.92 0.24
C GLU A 61 -8.46 20.59 0.32
N GLU A 62 -7.79 20.95 1.42
CA GLU A 62 -6.37 20.63 1.63
C GLU A 62 -6.14 19.12 1.70
N ALA A 63 -6.99 18.40 2.43
CA ALA A 63 -6.94 16.96 2.56
C ALA A 63 -7.16 16.26 1.20
N LEU A 64 -8.21 16.67 0.47
CA LEU A 64 -8.55 16.10 -0.84
C LEU A 64 -7.49 16.41 -1.89
N TYR A 65 -6.96 17.62 -1.92
CA TYR A 65 -5.87 18.00 -2.82
C TYR A 65 -4.59 17.19 -2.55
N SER A 66 -4.24 17.00 -1.28
CA SER A 66 -3.12 16.14 -0.88
C SER A 66 -3.31 14.70 -1.35
N ILE A 67 -4.52 14.15 -1.20
CA ILE A 67 -4.86 12.79 -1.66
C ILE A 67 -4.76 12.71 -3.19
N ASP A 68 -5.38 13.62 -3.93
CA ASP A 68 -5.38 13.59 -5.40
C ASP A 68 -3.96 13.68 -5.98
N ARG A 69 -3.14 14.61 -5.47
CA ARG A 69 -1.77 14.81 -5.97
C ARG A 69 -0.87 13.57 -5.81
N ASN A 70 -1.11 12.74 -4.78
CA ASN A 70 -0.22 11.63 -4.46
C ASN A 70 -0.84 10.25 -4.77
N CYS A 71 -2.16 10.15 -4.82
CA CYS A 71 -2.91 8.89 -5.01
C CYS A 71 -3.91 8.93 -6.18
N GLY A 72 -4.04 10.08 -6.84
CA GLY A 72 -4.78 10.20 -8.08
C GLY A 72 -4.07 9.49 -9.25
N PRO A 73 -4.67 9.50 -10.46
CA PRO A 73 -4.21 8.69 -11.60
C PRO A 73 -2.75 8.91 -12.05
N GLY A 74 -2.17 10.08 -11.76
CA GLY A 74 -0.77 10.40 -12.02
C GLY A 74 0.04 10.70 -10.75
N GLY A 75 -0.51 10.37 -9.59
CA GLY A 75 0.12 10.61 -8.30
C GLY A 75 1.20 9.57 -8.00
N TYR A 76 2.27 10.03 -7.36
CA TYR A 76 3.31 9.17 -6.80
C TYR A 76 3.39 9.45 -5.30
N ILE A 77 3.22 8.42 -4.50
CA ILE A 77 3.43 8.46 -3.06
C ILE A 77 4.93 8.62 -2.73
N TRP A 78 5.28 8.86 -1.46
CA TRP A 78 6.68 9.03 -1.10
C TRP A 78 7.52 7.75 -1.32
N ASN A 79 8.73 7.95 -1.82
CA ASN A 79 9.68 6.92 -2.26
C ASN A 79 9.25 6.06 -3.47
N GLU A 80 8.19 6.46 -4.18
CA GLU A 80 7.88 5.95 -5.53
C GLU A 80 8.08 7.02 -6.63
N ARG A 81 8.77 8.12 -6.30
CA ARG A 81 9.28 9.10 -7.28
C ARG A 81 10.69 8.77 -7.73
#